data_AF-A0A0C2X1Q4-F1
#
_entry.id   AF-A0A0C2X1Q4-F1
#
_cell.length_a   1.000
_cell.length_b   1.000
_cell.length_c   1.000
_cell.angle_alpha   90.00
_cell.angle_beta   90.00
_cell.angle_gamma   90.00
#
_symmetry.space_group_name_H-M   'P 1'
#
loop_
_entity.id
_entity.type
_entity.pdbx_description
1 polymer ?
#
loop_
_entity_poly.entity_id
_entity_poly.type
_entity_poly.pdbx_seq_one_letter_code
_entity_poly.pdbx_strand_id
1 'polypeptide(L)'
;MSAVLRSAIPAAYRPIAQASRAATTLSAGFPRSNPQPHTKKYGGVYTVTLIPGDGIGGEITDSVKEIFDYVNAPIEWEQYDVSGMSSSGEALFKKAMESLKRNRVGLKGILFTPISQLGHISWNVAMRQQLDIYASVVLCKSLPGFPTRHSNVDFAIIRENTEGEYSGLEHQSYPGVVESLKVSTRAKAERIARFAFDFAQKNNRKKVTCVHKANIMKLGDGLFLNTFRRVAEEYKSSGIEYNDMIVDNTSMQLVARPGQFDVMVMPNLYGAIVSNIGAALVGGPGVVPGCNVGREYALFEPGCRHVASDIMGTNRANPTAMVLSATMMLRHLGLDSIANNIASAVFEVISEGTTKTHDMGGSATTSDFTSAIIKKL
;
A
#
# COMPACT_ATOMS: atom_id res chain seq x y z
N MET A 1 -31.79 34.60 -58.57
CA MET A 1 -31.88 34.95 -57.13
C MET A 1 -32.04 33.65 -56.36
N SER A 2 -30.93 32.97 -56.03
CA SER A 2 -30.20 33.07 -54.74
C SER A 2 -31.09 32.69 -53.56
N ALA A 3 -31.04 31.41 -53.13
CA ALA A 3 -30.29 30.90 -51.95
C ALA A 3 -31.14 31.06 -50.66
N VAL A 4 -31.18 30.15 -49.67
CA VAL A 4 -30.16 29.30 -49.06
C VAL A 4 -30.88 28.12 -48.36
N LEU A 5 -30.55 26.89 -48.72
CA LEU A 5 -30.78 25.70 -47.90
C LEU A 5 -29.67 25.67 -46.83
N ARG A 6 -30.04 25.77 -45.55
CA ARG A 6 -29.11 25.65 -44.42
C ARG A 6 -28.67 24.19 -44.28
N SER A 7 -27.44 23.91 -44.69
CA SER A 7 -26.71 22.68 -44.36
C SER A 7 -26.40 22.64 -42.87
N ALA A 8 -26.92 21.63 -42.16
CA ALA A 8 -26.47 21.27 -40.83
C ALA A 8 -25.09 20.59 -40.95
N ILE A 9 -24.07 21.21 -40.37
CA ILE A 9 -22.76 20.59 -40.18
C ILE A 9 -22.85 19.73 -38.91
N PRO A 10 -22.64 18.41 -38.96
CA PRO A 10 -22.46 17.65 -37.74
C PRO A 10 -21.09 18.03 -37.15
N ALA A 11 -21.10 18.59 -35.95
CA ALA A 11 -19.88 18.87 -35.20
C ALA A 11 -19.11 17.55 -35.02
N ALA A 12 -17.90 17.50 -35.60
CA ALA A 12 -16.99 16.38 -35.45
C ALA A 12 -16.71 16.17 -33.95
N TYR A 13 -17.20 15.05 -33.42
CA TYR A 13 -16.85 14.57 -32.09
C TYR A 13 -15.37 14.20 -32.12
N ARG A 14 -14.50 15.12 -31.69
CA ARG A 14 -13.12 14.75 -31.33
C ARG A 14 -13.20 13.88 -30.07
N PRO A 15 -12.65 12.66 -30.06
CA PRO A 15 -12.46 11.96 -28.81
C PRO A 15 -11.42 12.78 -28.04
N ILE A 16 -11.84 13.39 -26.93
CA ILE A 16 -10.92 13.88 -25.93
C ILE A 16 -10.18 12.64 -25.43
N ALA A 17 -8.90 12.53 -25.77
CA ALA A 17 -8.01 11.55 -25.19
C ALA A 17 -7.97 11.81 -23.67
N GLN A 18 -8.79 11.08 -22.91
CA GLN A 18 -8.67 11.00 -21.45
C GLN A 18 -7.44 10.14 -21.13
N ALA A 19 -6.25 10.72 -21.28
CA ALA A 19 -5.05 10.20 -20.62
C ALA A 19 -4.99 10.82 -19.22
N SER A 20 -5.89 10.37 -18.33
CA SER A 20 -5.79 10.64 -16.89
C SER A 20 -5.91 9.33 -16.14
N ARG A 21 -4.80 8.89 -15.52
CA ARG A 21 -4.65 7.97 -14.37
C ARG A 21 -3.19 7.52 -14.36
N ALA A 22 -2.50 7.32 -13.25
CA ALA A 22 -2.87 7.31 -11.84
C ALA A 22 -1.60 7.00 -11.01
N ALA A 23 -1.69 7.05 -9.69
CA ALA A 23 -0.75 6.32 -8.81
C ALA A 23 -0.92 4.81 -9.01
N THR A 24 -0.19 4.23 -9.95
CA THR A 24 -0.13 2.79 -10.20
C THR A 24 1.27 2.32 -9.82
N THR A 25 1.53 1.03 -9.69
CA THR A 25 2.93 0.58 -9.48
C THR A 25 3.87 0.98 -10.63
N LEU A 26 3.35 1.33 -11.83
CA LEU A 26 4.11 1.90 -12.96
C LEU A 26 4.51 3.37 -12.76
N SER A 27 3.90 4.09 -11.82
CA SER A 27 4.02 5.56 -11.75
C SER A 27 3.92 6.13 -10.34
N ALA A 28 3.79 5.29 -9.31
CA ALA A 28 3.55 5.72 -7.94
C ALA A 28 4.82 6.36 -7.34
N GLY A 29 4.79 7.68 -7.19
CA GLY A 29 5.78 8.46 -6.45
C GLY A 29 5.31 8.73 -5.02
N PHE A 30 6.24 8.74 -4.06
CA PHE A 30 5.92 9.05 -2.66
C PHE A 30 6.46 10.44 -2.25
N PRO A 31 5.76 11.15 -1.36
CA PRO A 31 6.30 12.34 -0.72
C PRO A 31 7.62 12.03 0.01
N ARG A 32 8.76 12.41 -0.59
CA ARG A 32 10.06 12.41 0.08
C ARG A 32 10.18 13.64 0.97
N SER A 33 10.52 13.45 2.25
CA SER A 33 10.81 14.56 3.16
C SER A 33 12.20 15.19 2.89
N ASN A 34 13.08 14.47 2.20
CA ASN A 34 14.43 14.92 1.82
C ASN A 34 14.78 14.45 0.39
N PRO A 35 15.46 15.28 -0.43
CA PRO A 35 15.70 14.99 -1.85
C PRO A 35 16.73 13.88 -2.12
N GLN A 36 17.57 13.51 -1.15
CA GLN A 36 18.54 12.42 -1.26
C GLN A 36 18.15 11.28 -0.31
N PRO A 37 17.94 10.05 -0.80
CA PRO A 37 17.87 8.91 0.09
C PRO A 37 19.25 8.78 0.74
N HIS A 38 19.34 9.07 2.04
CA HIS A 38 20.53 8.74 2.84
C HIS A 38 20.67 7.21 3.03
N THR A 39 20.11 6.42 2.11
CA THR A 39 20.33 4.99 2.03
C THR A 39 21.79 4.79 1.66
N LYS A 40 22.47 3.90 2.38
CA LYS A 40 23.89 3.66 2.14
C LYS A 40 24.06 3.06 0.74
N LYS A 41 24.66 3.86 -0.15
CA LYS A 41 25.03 3.46 -1.50
C LYS A 41 26.55 3.30 -1.52
N TYR A 42 27.05 2.07 -1.60
CA TYR A 42 28.47 1.79 -1.76
C TYR A 42 28.70 1.20 -3.14
N GLY A 43 29.65 1.76 -3.89
CA GLY A 43 29.98 1.24 -5.23
C GLY A 43 28.83 1.23 -6.25
N GLY A 44 27.76 2.02 -6.02
CA GLY A 44 26.58 2.02 -6.89
C GLY A 44 25.42 1.13 -6.42
N VAL A 45 25.64 0.29 -5.42
CA VAL A 45 24.68 -0.69 -4.88
C VAL A 45 24.06 -0.17 -3.59
N TYR A 46 22.75 -0.34 -3.45
CA TYR A 46 22.01 -0.02 -2.21
C TYR A 46 21.89 -1.24 -1.33
N THR A 47 22.29 -1.14 -0.06
CA THR A 47 21.99 -2.17 0.94
C THR A 47 20.57 -1.98 1.46
N VAL A 48 19.74 -3.02 1.37
CA VAL A 48 18.33 -3.00 1.78
C VAL A 48 18.08 -4.12 2.79
N THR A 49 17.40 -3.80 3.89
CA THR A 49 17.02 -4.82 4.88
C THR A 49 15.88 -5.68 4.33
N LEU A 50 16.06 -7.00 4.34
CA LEU A 50 15.02 -7.96 3.94
C LEU A 50 14.52 -8.73 5.16
N ILE A 51 13.21 -8.77 5.38
CA ILE A 51 12.58 -9.60 6.41
C ILE A 51 11.53 -10.47 5.73
N PRO A 52 11.84 -11.74 5.38
CA PRO A 52 10.90 -12.60 4.66
C PRO A 52 9.55 -12.72 5.37
N GLY A 53 9.56 -12.72 6.71
CA GLY A 53 8.37 -12.81 7.54
C GLY A 53 7.87 -14.25 7.67
N ASP A 54 6.60 -14.40 8.02
CA ASP A 54 5.99 -15.69 8.33
C ASP A 54 5.19 -16.25 7.14
N GLY A 55 4.81 -17.53 7.21
CA GLY A 55 3.94 -18.18 6.23
C GLY A 55 4.56 -18.19 4.83
N ILE A 56 3.83 -17.73 3.83
CA ILE A 56 4.31 -17.64 2.44
C ILE A 56 5.42 -16.60 2.23
N GLY A 57 5.84 -15.87 3.28
CA GLY A 57 6.82 -14.80 3.20
C GLY A 57 8.14 -15.20 2.53
N GLY A 58 8.65 -16.41 2.83
CA GLY A 58 9.84 -16.95 2.19
C GLY A 58 9.71 -17.05 0.67
N GLU A 59 8.73 -17.82 0.18
CA GLU A 59 8.57 -18.08 -1.27
C GLU A 59 8.30 -16.81 -2.09
N ILE A 60 7.51 -15.87 -1.57
CA ILE A 60 7.24 -14.61 -2.31
C ILE A 60 8.42 -13.65 -2.30
N THR A 61 9.28 -13.67 -1.27
CA THR A 61 10.50 -12.84 -1.25
C THR A 61 11.65 -13.48 -2.02
N ASP A 62 11.72 -14.81 -2.08
CA ASP A 62 12.62 -15.54 -2.96
C ASP A 62 12.33 -15.22 -4.44
N SER A 63 11.05 -15.17 -4.83
CA SER A 63 10.62 -14.71 -6.15
C SER A 63 11.13 -13.30 -6.49
N VAL A 64 11.09 -12.37 -5.53
CA VAL A 64 11.66 -11.01 -5.71
C VAL A 64 13.16 -11.06 -5.92
N LYS A 65 13.89 -11.85 -5.11
CA LYS A 65 15.34 -11.99 -5.24
C LYS A 65 15.73 -12.52 -6.61
N GLU A 66 15.04 -13.54 -7.11
CA GLU A 66 15.28 -14.14 -8.43
C GLU A 66 15.06 -13.12 -9.57
N ILE A 67 13.96 -12.36 -9.52
CA ILE A 67 13.68 -11.30 -10.51
C ILE A 67 14.74 -10.19 -10.45
N PHE A 68 15.17 -9.79 -9.26
CA PHE A 68 16.15 -8.71 -9.07
C PHE A 68 17.54 -9.12 -9.54
N ASP A 69 17.92 -10.38 -9.32
CA ASP A 69 19.17 -10.95 -9.84
C ASP A 69 19.18 -10.98 -11.37
N TYR A 70 18.08 -11.44 -11.99
CA TYR A 70 17.95 -11.47 -13.46
C TYR A 70 18.17 -10.09 -14.12
N VAL A 71 17.56 -9.04 -13.56
CA VAL A 71 17.70 -7.67 -14.10
C VAL A 71 18.96 -6.95 -13.61
N ASN A 72 19.83 -7.61 -12.85
CA ASN A 72 21.01 -7.04 -12.22
C ASN A 72 20.68 -5.76 -11.42
N ALA A 73 19.61 -5.80 -10.63
CA ALA A 73 19.21 -4.66 -9.80
C ALA A 73 20.35 -4.31 -8.83
N PRO A 74 20.72 -3.03 -8.64
CA PRO A 74 21.81 -2.63 -7.75
C PRO A 74 21.37 -2.66 -6.28
N ILE A 75 20.94 -3.82 -5.80
CA ILE A 75 20.40 -4.08 -4.48
C ILE A 75 21.18 -5.22 -3.83
N GLU A 76 21.69 -4.98 -2.63
CA GLU A 76 22.26 -6.00 -1.77
C GLU A 76 21.33 -6.24 -0.58
N TRP A 77 20.95 -7.49 -0.36
CA TRP A 77 19.99 -7.86 0.70
C TRP A 77 20.70 -8.14 2.02
N GLU A 78 20.35 -7.38 3.05
CA GLU A 78 20.69 -7.72 4.43
C GLU A 78 19.50 -8.42 5.10
N GLN A 79 19.48 -9.74 5.03
CA GLN A 79 18.34 -10.56 5.42
C GLN A 79 18.31 -10.91 6.91
N TYR A 80 17.14 -10.79 7.54
CA TYR A 80 16.87 -11.24 8.91
C TYR A 80 15.54 -12.01 8.97
N ASP A 81 15.60 -13.28 9.35
CA ASP A 81 14.42 -14.18 9.41
C ASP A 81 13.64 -14.01 10.72
N VAL A 82 13.14 -12.79 10.93
CA VAL A 82 12.28 -12.48 12.07
C VAL A 82 10.93 -13.18 11.87
N SER A 83 10.49 -13.92 12.90
CA SER A 83 9.16 -14.53 12.97
C SER A 83 8.32 -13.88 14.07
N GLY A 84 7.04 -13.66 13.77
CA GLY A 84 6.02 -13.28 14.74
C GLY A 84 5.30 -14.47 15.39
N MET A 85 5.63 -15.71 15.00
CA MET A 85 5.06 -16.92 15.59
C MET A 85 5.67 -17.27 16.95
N SER A 86 6.90 -16.84 17.22
CA SER A 86 7.59 -17.09 18.50
C SER A 86 8.11 -15.80 19.14
N SER A 87 8.10 -15.78 20.47
CA SER A 87 8.71 -14.71 21.28
C SER A 87 10.23 -14.83 21.40
N SER A 88 10.81 -15.96 20.99
CA SER A 88 12.26 -16.21 21.01
C SER A 88 13.05 -15.33 20.02
N GLY A 89 12.36 -14.62 19.12
CA GLY A 89 12.95 -13.78 18.08
C GLY A 89 13.37 -12.37 18.50
N GLU A 90 13.28 -11.97 19.77
CA GLU A 90 13.53 -10.57 20.18
C GLU A 90 14.94 -10.07 19.81
N ALA A 91 15.98 -10.89 20.03
CA ALA A 91 17.35 -10.52 19.68
C ALA A 91 17.53 -10.33 18.16
N LEU A 92 16.86 -11.17 17.35
CA LEU A 92 16.88 -11.07 15.89
C LEU A 92 16.09 -9.85 15.41
N PHE A 93 14.93 -9.58 16.04
CA PHE A 93 14.15 -8.38 15.79
C PHE A 93 14.95 -7.10 16.08
N LYS A 94 15.70 -7.06 17.19
CA LYS A 94 16.60 -5.93 17.50
C LYS A 94 17.64 -5.70 16.40
N LYS A 95 18.30 -6.76 15.93
CA LYS A 95 19.27 -6.68 14.82
C LYS A 95 18.60 -6.20 13.52
N ALA A 96 17.42 -6.71 13.19
CA ALA A 96 16.66 -6.27 12.03
C ALA A 96 16.27 -4.79 12.12
N MET A 97 15.86 -4.32 13.32
CA MET A 97 15.56 -2.91 13.58
C MET A 97 16.79 -2.01 13.46
N GLU A 98 17.95 -2.44 13.95
CA GLU A 98 19.22 -1.73 13.77
C GLU A 98 19.61 -1.63 12.29
N SER A 99 19.44 -2.72 11.54
CA SER A 99 19.62 -2.72 10.08
C SER A 99 18.67 -1.76 9.38
N LEU A 100 17.37 -1.79 9.69
CA LEU A 100 16.38 -0.85 9.15
C LEU A 100 16.75 0.61 9.46
N LYS A 101 17.22 0.90 10.68
CA LYS A 101 17.67 2.24 11.07
C LYS A 101 18.91 2.68 10.29
N ARG A 102 19.83 1.76 10.02
CA ARG A 102 21.07 2.01 9.29
C ARG A 102 20.84 2.19 7.79
N ASN A 103 20.05 1.30 7.19
CA ASN A 103 19.82 1.21 5.74
C ASN A 103 18.69 2.15 5.28
N ARG A 104 17.78 2.52 6.20
CA ARG A 104 16.61 3.39 6.02
C ARG A 104 15.49 2.84 5.13
N VAL A 105 15.76 1.80 4.36
CA VAL A 105 14.81 1.14 3.47
C VAL A 105 14.82 -0.36 3.74
N GLY A 106 13.63 -0.96 3.75
CA GLY A 106 13.49 -2.41 3.82
C GLY A 106 12.32 -2.95 3.01
N LEU A 107 12.37 -4.24 2.72
CA LEU A 107 11.29 -5.04 2.16
C LEU A 107 10.93 -6.10 3.20
N LYS A 108 9.63 -6.26 3.51
CA LYS A 108 9.19 -7.31 4.42
C LYS A 108 7.96 -8.06 3.91
N GLY A 109 7.93 -9.36 4.20
CA GLY A 109 6.68 -10.12 4.23
C GLY A 109 5.82 -9.80 5.44
N ILE A 110 4.82 -10.64 5.67
CA ILE A 110 3.85 -10.43 6.75
C ILE A 110 4.32 -11.17 7.99
N LEU A 111 4.42 -10.46 9.11
CA LEU A 111 4.67 -11.07 10.41
C LEU A 111 3.34 -11.41 11.08
N PHE A 112 3.21 -12.64 11.55
CA PHE A 112 2.09 -13.07 12.37
C PHE A 112 2.03 -12.29 13.68
N THR A 113 0.84 -12.16 14.28
CA THR A 113 0.67 -11.56 15.60
C THR A 113 -0.24 -12.48 16.42
N PRO A 114 0.29 -13.14 17.47
CA PRO A 114 -0.49 -14.05 18.30
C PRO A 114 -1.63 -13.30 19.01
N ILE A 115 -2.83 -13.87 19.01
CA ILE A 115 -4.02 -13.30 19.66
C ILE A 115 -4.10 -13.74 21.14
N SER A 116 -3.55 -14.91 21.46
CA SER A 116 -3.71 -15.59 22.75
C SER A 116 -2.77 -15.13 23.87
N GLN A 117 -1.85 -14.20 23.59
CA GLN A 117 -0.85 -13.72 24.56
C GLN A 117 -1.13 -12.26 24.94
N LEU A 118 -1.84 -12.08 26.06
CA LEU A 118 -1.96 -10.78 26.72
C LEU A 118 -0.56 -10.17 26.91
N GLY A 119 -0.32 -9.00 26.33
CA GLY A 119 0.94 -8.26 26.48
C GLY A 119 2.02 -8.51 25.42
N HIS A 120 1.83 -9.42 24.44
CA HIS A 120 2.80 -9.54 23.35
C HIS A 120 2.69 -8.34 22.39
N ILE A 121 3.70 -7.46 22.41
CA ILE A 121 3.77 -6.33 21.47
C ILE A 121 3.93 -6.89 20.06
N SER A 122 2.96 -6.61 19.17
CA SER A 122 3.07 -6.99 17.76
C SER A 122 4.34 -6.41 17.16
N TRP A 123 5.21 -7.25 16.59
CA TRP A 123 6.43 -6.78 15.91
C TRP A 123 6.13 -5.78 14.79
N ASN A 124 4.99 -5.94 14.11
CA ASN A 124 4.53 -4.98 13.11
C ASN A 124 4.24 -3.59 13.72
N VAL A 125 3.62 -3.55 14.90
CA VAL A 125 3.33 -2.29 15.60
C VAL A 125 4.62 -1.68 16.16
N ALA A 126 5.50 -2.50 16.74
CA ALA A 126 6.81 -2.06 17.22
C ALA A 126 7.65 -1.43 16.11
N MET A 127 7.73 -2.04 14.92
CA MET A 127 8.43 -1.46 13.76
C MET A 127 7.84 -0.10 13.39
N ARG A 128 6.50 0.01 13.36
CA ARG A 128 5.83 1.26 12.98
C ARG A 128 6.09 2.40 13.94
N GLN A 129 6.07 2.11 15.24
CA GLN A 129 6.31 3.10 16.27
C GLN A 129 7.79 3.49 16.32
N GLN A 130 8.71 2.52 16.31
CA GLN A 130 10.15 2.78 16.43
C GLN A 130 10.77 3.46 15.21
N LEU A 131 10.20 3.26 14.02
CA LEU A 131 10.64 3.92 12.78
C LEU A 131 9.78 5.13 12.41
N ASP A 132 8.71 5.42 13.16
CA ASP A 132 7.72 6.45 12.83
C ASP A 132 7.27 6.43 11.35
N ILE A 133 7.05 5.22 10.82
CA ILE A 133 6.53 4.97 9.45
C ILE A 133 5.01 5.19 9.43
N TYR A 134 4.65 6.46 9.58
CA TYR A 134 3.31 6.93 9.93
C TYR A 134 2.25 6.82 8.83
N ALA A 135 2.66 6.76 7.56
CA ALA A 135 1.75 6.66 6.42
C ALA A 135 1.80 5.26 5.81
N SER A 136 0.75 4.47 6.01
CA SER A 136 0.56 3.23 5.26
C SER A 136 -0.16 3.54 3.95
N VAL A 137 0.43 3.14 2.82
CA VAL A 137 -0.12 3.33 1.48
C VAL A 137 -0.46 1.98 0.89
N VAL A 138 -1.67 1.84 0.36
CA VAL A 138 -2.16 0.64 -0.34
C VAL A 138 -2.75 1.07 -1.67
N LEU A 139 -2.31 0.44 -2.77
CA LEU A 139 -2.79 0.76 -4.11
C LEU A 139 -3.78 -0.32 -4.58
N CYS A 140 -5.04 0.05 -4.72
CA CYS A 140 -6.10 -0.86 -5.19
C CYS A 140 -6.41 -0.53 -6.65
N LYS A 141 -5.96 -1.40 -7.57
CA LYS A 141 -6.16 -1.23 -9.00
C LYS A 141 -6.65 -2.52 -9.65
N SER A 142 -7.71 -2.46 -10.44
CA SER A 142 -8.14 -3.57 -11.29
C SER A 142 -7.01 -3.93 -12.27
N LEU A 143 -6.70 -5.23 -12.35
CA LEU A 143 -5.65 -5.73 -13.23
C LEU A 143 -6.23 -6.20 -14.57
N PRO A 144 -5.70 -5.75 -15.72
CA PRO A 144 -6.04 -6.34 -17.02
C PRO A 144 -5.78 -7.86 -17.01
N GLY A 145 -6.69 -8.65 -17.58
CA GLY A 145 -6.60 -10.13 -17.59
C GLY A 145 -7.03 -10.83 -16.30
N PHE A 146 -7.27 -10.09 -15.21
CA PHE A 146 -7.83 -10.64 -13.97
C PHE A 146 -9.25 -10.09 -13.72
N PRO A 147 -10.29 -10.71 -14.33
CA PRO A 147 -11.66 -10.22 -14.19
C PRO A 147 -12.16 -10.42 -12.77
N THR A 148 -12.74 -9.36 -12.21
CA THR A 148 -13.45 -9.38 -10.91
C THR A 148 -14.85 -8.80 -11.09
N ARG A 149 -15.62 -8.72 -10.00
CA ARG A 149 -16.98 -8.14 -10.03
C ARG A 149 -16.99 -6.68 -10.51
N HIS A 150 -15.95 -5.91 -10.20
CA HIS A 150 -15.84 -4.50 -10.57
C HIS A 150 -14.69 -4.28 -11.54
N SER A 151 -14.93 -3.51 -12.60
CA SER A 151 -13.90 -3.07 -13.54
C SER A 151 -13.45 -1.65 -13.25
N ASN A 152 -12.25 -1.30 -13.73
CA ASN A 152 -11.71 0.07 -13.71
C ASN A 152 -11.60 0.71 -12.31
N VAL A 153 -11.42 -0.12 -11.27
CA VAL A 153 -11.09 0.33 -9.92
C VAL A 153 -9.65 0.84 -9.91
N ASP A 154 -9.44 2.03 -9.36
CA ASP A 154 -8.11 2.64 -9.27
C ASP A 154 -8.11 3.74 -8.19
N PHE A 155 -7.80 3.36 -6.95
CA PHE A 155 -7.68 4.30 -5.85
C PHE A 155 -6.52 3.94 -4.92
N ALA A 156 -6.03 4.93 -4.18
CA ALA A 156 -5.03 4.77 -3.14
C ALA A 156 -5.65 4.97 -1.76
N ILE A 157 -5.29 4.10 -0.82
CA ILE A 157 -5.64 4.22 0.60
C ILE A 157 -4.41 4.71 1.34
N ILE A 158 -4.56 5.79 2.09
CA ILE A 158 -3.55 6.39 2.94
C ILE A 158 -4.05 6.33 4.38
N ARG A 159 -3.42 5.47 5.17
CA ARG A 159 -3.82 5.14 6.53
C ARG A 159 -2.80 5.72 7.52
N GLU A 160 -3.31 6.40 8.54
CA GLU A 160 -2.53 6.73 9.73
C GLU A 160 -2.11 5.44 10.44
N ASN A 161 -0.84 5.30 10.80
CA ASN A 161 -0.25 4.02 11.18
C ASN A 161 0.40 3.99 12.58
N THR A 162 0.29 5.06 13.36
CA THR A 162 1.03 5.27 14.62
C THR A 162 0.18 5.64 15.84
N GLU A 163 -1.11 5.88 15.68
CA GLU A 163 -2.04 6.15 16.78
C GLU A 163 -3.42 5.52 16.52
N GLY A 164 -4.46 6.01 17.22
CA GLY A 164 -5.82 5.51 17.14
C GLY A 164 -6.04 4.31 18.05
N GLU A 165 -6.83 3.36 17.57
CA GLU A 165 -7.17 2.12 18.28
C GLU A 165 -5.94 1.20 18.44
N TYR A 166 -4.89 1.42 17.65
CA TYR A 166 -3.64 0.65 17.67
C TYR A 166 -2.64 1.19 18.70
N SER A 167 -3.02 2.18 19.51
CA SER A 167 -2.25 2.55 20.70
C SER A 167 -2.19 1.41 21.73
N GLY A 168 -3.09 0.43 21.66
CA GLY A 168 -3.06 -0.77 22.50
C GLY A 168 -3.27 -0.48 23.99
N LEU A 169 -3.87 0.67 24.31
CA LEU A 169 -4.13 1.11 25.67
C LEU A 169 -5.47 0.55 26.11
N GLU A 170 -5.42 -0.62 26.73
CA GLU A 170 -6.60 -1.30 27.26
C GLU A 170 -6.41 -1.59 28.75
N HIS A 171 -7.49 -1.50 29.51
CA HIS A 171 -7.50 -1.91 30.91
C HIS A 171 -8.89 -2.40 31.33
N GLN A 172 -8.93 -3.17 32.41
CA GLN A 172 -10.17 -3.62 33.01
C GLN A 172 -10.42 -2.80 34.28
N SER A 173 -11.36 -1.86 34.23
CA SER A 173 -11.68 -0.99 35.37
C SER A 173 -12.50 -1.70 36.45
N TYR A 174 -13.24 -2.74 36.07
CA TYR A 174 -13.94 -3.66 36.96
C TYR A 174 -14.05 -5.05 36.30
N PRO A 175 -14.12 -6.19 37.03
CA PRO A 175 -14.31 -7.51 36.43
C PRO A 175 -15.49 -7.54 35.44
N GLY A 176 -15.18 -7.80 34.16
CA GLY A 176 -16.15 -7.78 33.06
C GLY A 176 -16.31 -6.43 32.32
N VAL A 177 -15.67 -5.35 32.77
CA VAL A 177 -15.71 -4.02 32.14
C VAL A 177 -14.33 -3.68 31.59
N VAL A 178 -14.20 -3.72 30.26
CA VAL A 178 -12.94 -3.42 29.55
C VAL A 178 -13.06 -2.08 28.84
N GLU A 179 -12.07 -1.23 29.05
CA GLU A 179 -11.94 0.07 28.41
C GLU A 179 -10.80 0.05 27.41
N SER A 180 -11.07 0.42 26.17
CA SER A 180 -10.07 0.57 25.10
C SER A 180 -9.95 2.04 24.72
N LEU A 181 -8.77 2.62 24.93
CA LEU A 181 -8.53 4.04 24.73
C LEU A 181 -8.02 4.31 23.31
N LYS A 182 -8.85 5.00 22.51
CA LYS A 182 -8.44 5.56 21.22
C LYS A 182 -7.77 6.91 21.44
N VAL A 183 -6.47 6.99 21.11
CA VAL A 183 -5.71 8.25 21.17
C VAL A 183 -5.60 8.84 19.77
N SER A 184 -6.05 10.09 19.59
CA SER A 184 -5.81 10.83 18.35
C SER A 184 -5.26 12.22 18.65
N THR A 185 -4.26 12.62 17.86
CA THR A 185 -3.55 13.88 18.05
C THR A 185 -3.59 14.72 16.79
N ARG A 186 -3.66 16.05 16.96
CA ARG A 186 -3.65 16.99 15.82
C ARG A 186 -2.40 16.83 14.96
N ALA A 187 -1.24 16.68 15.60
CA ALA A 187 0.04 16.57 14.89
C ALA A 187 0.09 15.36 13.94
N LYS A 188 -0.41 14.20 14.38
CA LYS A 188 -0.44 12.99 13.55
C LYS A 188 -1.53 13.03 12.49
N ALA A 189 -2.69 13.62 12.79
CA ALA A 189 -3.75 13.88 11.81
C ALA A 189 -3.29 14.87 10.71
N GLU A 190 -2.55 15.92 11.08
CA GLU A 190 -2.06 16.92 10.15
C GLU A 190 -1.04 16.32 9.17
N ARG A 191 -0.03 15.60 9.68
CA ARG A 191 1.01 15.02 8.81
C ARG A 191 0.45 14.00 7.83
N ILE A 192 -0.51 13.17 8.22
CA ILE A 192 -1.10 12.18 7.31
C ILE A 192 -2.01 12.83 6.27
N ALA A 193 -2.74 13.89 6.65
CA ALA A 193 -3.53 14.69 5.70
C ALA A 193 -2.62 15.36 4.66
N ARG A 194 -1.54 16.02 5.10
CA ARG A 194 -0.54 16.62 4.19
C ARG A 194 0.07 15.58 3.26
N PHE A 195 0.49 14.44 3.81
CA PHE A 195 1.01 13.32 3.02
C PHE A 195 0.00 12.88 1.95
N ALA A 196 -1.29 12.83 2.26
CA ALA A 196 -2.32 12.44 1.30
C ALA A 196 -2.49 13.43 0.15
N PHE A 197 -2.47 14.73 0.42
CA PHE A 197 -2.50 15.76 -0.62
C PHE A 197 -1.20 15.80 -1.44
N ASP A 198 -0.03 15.68 -0.80
CA ASP A 198 1.26 15.59 -1.49
C ASP A 198 1.33 14.36 -2.39
N PHE A 199 0.84 13.22 -1.91
CA PHE A 199 0.72 12.00 -2.69
C PHE A 199 -0.22 12.23 -3.87
N ALA A 200 -1.36 12.87 -3.66
CA ALA A 200 -2.30 13.17 -4.73
C ALA A 200 -1.66 14.05 -5.81
N GLN A 201 -0.96 15.13 -5.43
CA GLN A 201 -0.28 16.04 -6.34
C GLN A 201 0.83 15.33 -7.14
N LYS A 202 1.71 14.60 -6.45
CA LYS A 202 2.85 13.89 -7.09
C LYS A 202 2.41 12.82 -8.06
N ASN A 203 1.21 12.25 -7.88
CA ASN A 203 0.70 11.17 -8.71
C ASN A 203 -0.42 11.59 -9.65
N ASN A 204 -0.58 12.90 -9.88
CA ASN A 204 -1.60 13.47 -10.77
C ASN A 204 -3.04 13.02 -10.44
N ARG A 205 -3.29 12.75 -9.16
CA ARG A 205 -4.62 12.46 -8.62
C ARG A 205 -5.39 13.77 -8.48
N LYS A 206 -6.71 13.68 -8.51
CA LYS A 206 -7.62 14.83 -8.58
C LYS A 206 -8.47 15.00 -7.34
N LYS A 207 -8.64 13.96 -6.53
CA LYS A 207 -9.50 14.04 -5.35
C LYS A 207 -8.94 13.32 -4.12
N VAL A 208 -9.06 13.95 -2.95
CA VAL A 208 -8.76 13.35 -1.64
C VAL A 208 -10.03 13.30 -0.80
N THR A 209 -10.44 12.09 -0.39
CA THR A 209 -11.59 11.85 0.48
C THR A 209 -11.13 11.50 1.90
N CYS A 210 -11.54 12.29 2.90
CA CYS A 210 -11.32 11.96 4.31
C CYS A 210 -12.39 11.02 4.84
N VAL A 211 -12.00 9.82 5.28
CA VAL A 211 -12.93 8.82 5.84
C VAL A 211 -12.92 8.86 7.36
N HIS A 212 -14.10 8.97 7.98
CA HIS A 212 -14.23 9.15 9.44
C HIS A 212 -15.55 8.58 9.99
N LYS A 213 -15.74 8.66 11.31
CA LYS A 213 -16.99 8.39 12.02
C LYS A 213 -17.29 9.51 13.05
N ALA A 214 -16.94 10.74 12.69
CA ALA A 214 -17.17 11.95 13.49
C ALA A 214 -18.64 12.21 13.90
N ASN A 215 -19.62 11.57 13.25
CA ASN A 215 -21.02 11.62 13.70
C ASN A 215 -21.26 10.91 15.03
N ILE A 216 -20.42 9.92 15.38
CA ILE A 216 -20.42 9.24 16.68
C ILE A 216 -19.27 9.75 17.55
N MET A 217 -18.03 9.71 17.06
CA MET A 217 -16.84 10.16 17.78
C MET A 217 -16.54 11.63 17.53
N LYS A 218 -17.38 12.50 18.11
CA LYS A 218 -17.32 13.96 17.90
C LYS A 218 -15.98 14.60 18.23
N LEU A 219 -15.26 14.06 19.22
CA LEU A 219 -13.95 14.61 19.64
C LEU A 219 -12.79 13.98 18.86
N GLY A 220 -12.61 12.66 18.92
CA GLY A 220 -11.48 11.98 18.27
C GLY A 220 -11.50 12.11 16.75
N ASP A 221 -12.57 11.65 16.11
CA ASP A 221 -12.69 11.74 14.65
C ASP A 221 -13.05 13.15 14.18
N GLY A 222 -13.73 13.93 15.01
CA GLY A 222 -13.94 15.35 14.74
C GLY A 222 -12.62 16.14 14.70
N LEU A 223 -11.65 15.82 15.57
CA LEU A 223 -10.31 16.38 15.50
C LEU A 223 -9.62 16.03 14.18
N PHE A 224 -9.67 14.76 13.77
CA PHE A 224 -9.09 14.30 12.51
C PHE A 224 -9.71 15.02 11.31
N LEU A 225 -11.05 15.04 11.22
CA LEU A 225 -11.80 15.67 10.13
C LEU A 225 -11.54 17.19 10.05
N ASN A 226 -11.59 17.89 11.18
CA ASN A 226 -11.35 19.33 11.21
C ASN A 226 -9.89 19.67 10.84
N THR A 227 -8.94 18.83 11.24
CA THR A 227 -7.53 18.98 10.86
C THR A 227 -7.35 18.74 9.35
N PHE A 228 -7.97 17.70 8.80
CA PHE A 228 -7.99 17.45 7.35
C PHE A 228 -8.55 18.63 6.57
N ARG A 229 -9.70 19.17 6.99
CA ARG A 229 -10.31 20.34 6.33
C ARG A 229 -9.39 21.56 6.34
N ARG A 230 -8.70 21.82 7.46
CA ARG A 230 -7.71 22.92 7.55
C ARG A 230 -6.55 22.71 6.60
N VAL A 231 -5.98 21.51 6.54
CA VAL A 231 -4.91 21.19 5.59
C VAL A 231 -5.40 21.34 4.16
N ALA A 232 -6.62 20.89 3.85
CA ALA A 232 -7.18 20.97 2.50
C ALA A 232 -7.28 22.41 1.98
N GLU A 233 -7.54 23.40 2.85
CA GLU A 233 -7.52 24.82 2.49
C GLU A 233 -6.16 25.26 1.92
N GLU A 234 -5.05 24.72 2.45
CA GLU A 234 -3.69 25.05 2.00
C GLU A 234 -3.38 24.48 0.60
N TYR A 235 -4.08 23.40 0.21
CA TYR A 235 -3.91 22.76 -1.10
C TYR A 235 -4.94 23.24 -2.15
N LYS A 236 -5.81 24.20 -1.85
CA LYS A 236 -6.82 24.70 -2.82
C LYS A 236 -6.21 25.17 -4.15
N SER A 237 -5.04 25.81 -4.11
CA SER A 237 -4.33 26.28 -5.29
C SER A 237 -3.80 25.17 -6.19
N SER A 238 -3.67 23.93 -5.68
CA SER A 238 -3.21 22.77 -6.45
C SER A 238 -4.27 22.19 -7.40
N GLY A 239 -5.53 22.60 -7.27
CA GLY A 239 -6.65 22.07 -8.05
C GLY A 239 -7.11 20.66 -7.63
N ILE A 240 -6.65 20.16 -6.48
CA ILE A 240 -7.10 18.90 -5.90
C ILE A 240 -8.44 19.15 -5.18
N GLU A 241 -9.48 18.42 -5.60
CA GLU A 241 -10.76 18.40 -4.91
C GLU A 241 -10.64 17.65 -3.58
N TYR A 242 -11.41 18.07 -2.58
CA TYR A 242 -11.51 17.33 -1.33
C TYR A 242 -12.95 17.20 -0.86
N ASN A 243 -13.23 16.09 -0.22
CA ASN A 243 -14.49 15.84 0.47
C ASN A 243 -14.27 14.96 1.70
N ASP A 244 -15.33 14.70 2.45
CA ASP A 244 -15.33 13.74 3.53
C ASP A 244 -16.50 12.76 3.40
N MET A 245 -16.35 11.59 4.01
CA MET A 245 -17.38 10.55 4.00
C MET A 245 -17.32 9.74 5.28
N ILE A 246 -18.49 9.42 5.85
CA ILE A 246 -18.54 8.50 6.98
C ILE A 246 -18.12 7.08 6.54
N VAL A 247 -17.42 6.35 7.40
CA VAL A 247 -16.84 5.04 7.07
C VAL A 247 -17.89 4.00 6.66
N ASP A 248 -19.08 4.02 7.25
CA ASP A 248 -20.20 3.14 6.86
C ASP A 248 -20.64 3.40 5.41
N ASN A 249 -20.81 4.67 5.03
CA ASN A 249 -21.16 5.00 3.65
C ASN A 249 -19.97 4.69 2.74
N THR A 250 -18.74 4.90 3.20
CA THR A 250 -17.54 4.56 2.42
C THR A 250 -17.50 3.08 2.08
N SER A 251 -17.77 2.18 3.05
CA SER A 251 -17.81 0.74 2.78
C SER A 251 -18.94 0.37 1.82
N MET A 252 -20.13 0.96 1.96
CA MET A 252 -21.23 0.77 1.00
C MET A 252 -20.84 1.25 -0.41
N GLN A 253 -20.26 2.44 -0.53
CA GLN A 253 -19.88 3.06 -1.79
C GLN A 253 -18.71 2.33 -2.46
N LEU A 254 -17.79 1.75 -1.70
CA LEU A 254 -16.71 0.94 -2.26
C LEU A 254 -17.23 -0.30 -2.98
N VAL A 255 -18.27 -0.93 -2.45
CA VAL A 255 -18.87 -2.11 -3.08
C VAL A 255 -19.88 -1.72 -4.16
N ALA A 256 -20.59 -0.58 -4.01
CA ALA A 256 -21.59 -0.17 -4.98
C ALA A 256 -20.98 0.54 -6.21
N ARG A 257 -20.07 1.49 -5.98
CA ARG A 257 -19.49 2.37 -7.01
C ARG A 257 -18.05 2.76 -6.64
N PRO A 258 -17.09 1.82 -6.68
CA PRO A 258 -15.70 2.07 -6.29
C PRO A 258 -14.98 3.12 -7.14
N GLY A 259 -15.34 3.25 -8.43
CA GLY A 259 -14.70 4.19 -9.36
C GLY A 259 -14.90 5.68 -9.03
N GLN A 260 -15.66 6.00 -7.98
CA GLN A 260 -15.79 7.38 -7.48
C GLN A 260 -14.61 7.81 -6.61
N PHE A 261 -13.83 6.87 -6.06
CA PHE A 261 -12.70 7.18 -5.17
C PHE A 261 -11.43 7.38 -5.97
N ASP A 262 -10.51 8.17 -5.40
CA ASP A 262 -9.20 8.45 -6.01
C ASP A 262 -8.09 8.32 -4.97
N VAL A 263 -7.95 9.26 -4.04
CA VAL A 263 -7.14 9.09 -2.82
C VAL A 263 -8.06 9.13 -1.61
N MET A 264 -7.93 8.18 -0.69
CA MET A 264 -8.66 8.17 0.57
C MET A 264 -7.69 8.26 1.74
N VAL A 265 -7.94 9.18 2.68
CA VAL A 265 -7.14 9.34 3.90
C VAL A 265 -7.97 9.07 5.14
N MET A 266 -7.43 8.30 6.09
CA MET A 266 -8.22 7.86 7.25
C MET A 266 -7.40 7.48 8.49
N PRO A 267 -8.01 7.51 9.69
CA PRO A 267 -7.47 6.93 10.91
C PRO A 267 -7.16 5.43 10.79
N ASN A 268 -6.37 4.95 11.75
CA ASN A 268 -5.71 3.65 11.72
C ASN A 268 -6.65 2.45 11.56
N LEU A 269 -7.68 2.31 12.40
CA LEU A 269 -8.59 1.17 12.33
C LEU A 269 -9.38 1.11 11.03
N TYR A 270 -9.92 2.24 10.56
CA TYR A 270 -10.70 2.27 9.31
C TYR A 270 -9.82 1.92 8.12
N GLY A 271 -8.58 2.42 8.11
CA GLY A 271 -7.59 2.07 7.10
C GLY A 271 -7.39 0.57 6.96
N ALA A 272 -7.32 -0.16 8.08
CA ALA A 272 -7.16 -1.61 8.07
C ALA A 272 -8.35 -2.35 7.43
N ILE A 273 -9.57 -1.89 7.71
CA ILE A 273 -10.79 -2.51 7.20
C ILE A 273 -10.97 -2.17 5.73
N VAL A 274 -10.86 -0.88 5.40
CA VAL A 274 -11.05 -0.36 4.04
C VAL A 274 -10.00 -0.91 3.08
N SER A 275 -8.75 -1.15 3.52
CA SER A 275 -7.74 -1.80 2.67
C SER A 275 -8.09 -3.24 2.31
N ASN A 276 -8.71 -4.00 3.21
CA ASN A 276 -9.16 -5.36 2.91
C ASN A 276 -10.36 -5.37 1.95
N ILE A 277 -11.30 -4.43 2.11
CA ILE A 277 -12.39 -4.24 1.14
C ILE A 277 -11.79 -3.88 -0.23
N GLY A 278 -10.87 -2.92 -0.27
CA GLY A 278 -10.19 -2.50 -1.49
C GLY A 278 -9.49 -3.65 -2.21
N ALA A 279 -8.85 -4.54 -1.46
CA ALA A 279 -8.21 -5.72 -2.03
C ALA A 279 -9.20 -6.72 -2.60
N ALA A 280 -10.30 -7.00 -1.90
CA ALA A 280 -11.36 -7.88 -2.39
C ALA A 280 -11.98 -7.37 -3.70
N LEU A 281 -12.05 -6.04 -3.90
CA LEU A 281 -12.58 -5.45 -5.12
C LEU A 281 -11.69 -5.65 -6.36
N VAL A 282 -10.39 -5.91 -6.17
CA VAL A 282 -9.41 -5.93 -7.27
C VAL A 282 -8.74 -7.29 -7.50
N GLY A 283 -9.14 -8.32 -6.75
CA GLY A 283 -8.70 -9.71 -6.97
C GLY A 283 -8.28 -10.44 -5.70
N GLY A 284 -8.08 -9.71 -4.60
CA GLY A 284 -7.69 -10.25 -3.30
C GLY A 284 -6.31 -9.79 -2.83
N PRO A 285 -5.83 -10.29 -1.68
CA PRO A 285 -4.61 -9.83 -1.05
C PRO A 285 -3.33 -10.16 -1.85
N GLY A 286 -3.36 -11.19 -2.71
CA GLY A 286 -2.21 -11.66 -3.48
C GLY A 286 -1.71 -10.68 -4.55
N VAL A 287 -2.51 -9.67 -4.91
CA VAL A 287 -2.20 -8.73 -6.00
C VAL A 287 -2.09 -7.27 -5.56
N VAL A 288 -2.31 -6.97 -4.28
CA VAL A 288 -2.37 -5.60 -3.77
C VAL A 288 -1.05 -5.21 -3.10
N PRO A 289 -0.28 -4.28 -3.70
CA PRO A 289 0.97 -3.83 -3.12
C PRO A 289 0.75 -2.73 -2.07
N GLY A 290 1.76 -2.56 -1.21
CA GLY A 290 1.73 -1.53 -0.19
C GLY A 290 3.11 -1.08 0.27
N CYS A 291 3.10 -0.08 1.12
CA CYS A 291 4.28 0.37 1.84
C CYS A 291 3.88 1.14 3.10
N ASN A 292 4.84 1.33 3.98
CA ASN A 292 4.75 2.23 5.12
C ASN A 292 5.89 3.23 5.02
N VAL A 293 5.54 4.51 5.03
CA VAL A 293 6.47 5.62 4.81
C VAL A 293 6.48 6.49 6.05
N GLY A 294 7.68 6.78 6.53
CA GLY A 294 7.96 7.76 7.57
C GLY A 294 8.72 8.95 7.02
N ARG A 295 9.18 9.83 7.90
CA ARG A 295 10.04 10.94 7.49
C ARG A 295 11.39 10.45 6.98
N GLU A 296 12.00 9.50 7.69
CA GLU A 296 13.36 9.03 7.42
C GLU A 296 13.43 7.60 6.87
N TYR A 297 12.40 6.79 7.15
CA TYR A 297 12.39 5.35 6.88
C TYR A 297 11.26 4.98 5.92
N ALA A 298 11.46 3.94 5.13
CA ALA A 298 10.42 3.34 4.29
C ALA A 298 10.49 1.81 4.34
N LEU A 299 9.34 1.17 4.53
CA LEU A 299 9.22 -0.28 4.63
C LEU A 299 8.13 -0.77 3.67
N PHE A 300 8.55 -1.50 2.65
CA PHE A 300 7.69 -2.01 1.58
C PHE A 300 7.17 -3.40 1.94
N GLU A 301 5.89 -3.64 1.75
CA GLU A 301 5.23 -4.90 2.11
C GLU A 301 3.92 -5.06 1.33
N PRO A 302 3.39 -6.28 1.15
CA PRO A 302 2.05 -6.47 0.59
C PRO A 302 1.01 -5.60 1.32
N GLY A 303 0.09 -5.00 0.57
CA GLY A 303 -0.89 -4.05 1.10
C GLY A 303 -1.90 -4.68 2.07
N CYS A 304 -1.98 -6.01 2.09
CA CYS A 304 -2.82 -6.79 2.98
C CYS A 304 -1.96 -7.63 3.94
N ARG A 305 -2.39 -7.71 5.20
CA ARG A 305 -1.65 -8.40 6.28
C ARG A 305 -2.05 -9.87 6.40
N HIS A 306 -1.98 -10.62 5.30
CA HIS A 306 -2.35 -12.03 5.27
C HIS A 306 -1.08 -12.88 5.22
N VAL A 307 -0.87 -13.71 6.24
CA VAL A 307 0.31 -14.58 6.36
C VAL A 307 0.19 -15.82 5.46
N ALA A 308 -1.05 -16.26 5.20
CA ALA A 308 -1.36 -17.45 4.40
C ALA A 308 -0.58 -18.72 4.83
N SER A 309 -0.48 -18.93 6.15
CA SER A 309 0.26 -20.07 6.73
C SER A 309 -0.25 -21.44 6.27
N ASP A 310 -1.50 -21.53 5.82
CA ASP A 310 -2.16 -22.73 5.32
C ASP A 310 -1.58 -23.24 3.99
N ILE A 311 -0.95 -22.37 3.20
CA ILE A 311 -0.31 -22.73 1.93
C ILE A 311 1.22 -22.57 1.93
N MET A 312 1.81 -22.26 3.09
CA MET A 312 3.25 -22.10 3.24
C MET A 312 4.02 -23.32 2.73
N GLY A 313 5.04 -23.08 1.90
CA GLY A 313 5.93 -24.14 1.41
C GLY A 313 5.31 -25.06 0.38
N THR A 314 4.09 -24.75 -0.10
CA THR A 314 3.42 -25.53 -1.16
C THR A 314 3.75 -25.03 -2.56
N ASN A 315 4.50 -23.93 -2.70
CA ASN A 315 4.80 -23.28 -3.98
C ASN A 315 3.53 -22.80 -4.72
N ARG A 316 2.52 -22.36 -3.96
CA ARG A 316 1.21 -21.93 -4.48
C ARG A 316 0.91 -20.46 -4.21
N ALA A 317 1.81 -19.76 -3.52
CA ALA A 317 1.62 -18.34 -3.22
C ALA A 317 1.67 -17.49 -4.48
N ASN A 318 0.89 -16.41 -4.49
CA ASN A 318 0.98 -15.40 -5.53
C ASN A 318 2.02 -14.34 -5.14
N PRO A 319 3.15 -14.22 -5.86
CA PRO A 319 4.19 -13.26 -5.49
C PRO A 319 3.86 -11.83 -5.96
N THR A 320 2.77 -11.62 -6.71
CA THR A 320 2.44 -10.34 -7.36
C THR A 320 2.46 -9.16 -6.39
N ALA A 321 1.76 -9.24 -5.25
CA ALA A 321 1.73 -8.15 -4.27
C ALA A 321 3.12 -7.80 -3.73
N MET A 322 3.97 -8.81 -3.49
CA MET A 322 5.33 -8.62 -3.00
C MET A 322 6.24 -8.00 -4.06
N VAL A 323 6.22 -8.55 -5.29
CA VAL A 323 6.99 -8.03 -6.43
C VAL A 323 6.60 -6.59 -6.72
N LEU A 324 5.31 -6.27 -6.76
CA LEU A 324 4.83 -4.92 -6.98
C LEU A 324 5.20 -3.97 -5.83
N SER A 325 5.23 -4.44 -4.58
CA SER A 325 5.74 -3.65 -3.45
C SER A 325 7.25 -3.41 -3.56
N ALA A 326 8.01 -4.37 -4.07
CA ALA A 326 9.42 -4.20 -4.38
C ALA A 326 9.66 -3.20 -5.52
N THR A 327 8.75 -3.09 -6.51
CA THR A 327 8.83 -2.00 -7.51
C THR A 327 8.59 -0.63 -6.89
N MET A 328 7.69 -0.49 -5.91
CA MET A 328 7.52 0.75 -5.14
C MET A 328 8.81 1.11 -4.39
N MET A 329 9.54 0.11 -3.88
CA MET A 329 10.85 0.30 -3.24
C MET A 329 11.90 0.81 -4.24
N LEU A 330 12.00 0.21 -5.42
CA LEU A 330 12.93 0.65 -6.46
C LEU A 330 12.70 2.12 -6.85
N ARG A 331 11.44 2.55 -6.99
CA ARG A 331 11.10 3.99 -7.21
C ARG A 331 11.52 4.86 -6.04
N HIS A 332 11.34 4.39 -4.82
CA HIS A 332 11.80 5.12 -3.65
C HIS A 332 13.33 5.35 -3.69
N LEU A 333 14.09 4.38 -4.20
CA LEU A 333 15.54 4.46 -4.43
C LEU A 333 15.95 5.22 -5.71
N GLY A 334 14.98 5.68 -6.52
CA GLY A 334 15.22 6.37 -7.80
C GLY A 334 15.59 5.46 -8.96
N LEU A 335 15.27 4.17 -8.87
CA LEU A 335 15.50 3.14 -9.90
C LEU A 335 14.25 2.93 -10.75
N ASP A 336 13.69 4.01 -11.30
CA ASP A 336 12.39 4.02 -11.98
C ASP A 336 12.36 3.14 -13.23
N SER A 337 13.45 3.05 -14.01
CA SER A 337 13.48 2.20 -15.21
C SER A 337 13.33 0.72 -14.86
N ILE A 338 14.10 0.23 -13.88
CA ILE A 338 14.02 -1.15 -13.39
C ILE A 338 12.63 -1.42 -12.81
N ALA A 339 12.10 -0.48 -12.01
CA ALA A 339 10.75 -0.59 -11.45
C ALA A 339 9.67 -0.68 -12.54
N ASN A 340 9.76 0.16 -13.58
CA ASN A 340 8.83 0.15 -14.72
C ASN A 340 8.89 -1.17 -15.48
N ASN A 341 10.09 -1.68 -15.76
CA ASN A 341 10.29 -2.92 -16.50
C ASN A 341 9.66 -4.11 -15.75
N ILE A 342 9.97 -4.27 -14.46
CA ILE A 342 9.40 -5.33 -13.62
C ILE A 342 7.88 -5.21 -13.51
N ALA A 343 7.37 -4.02 -13.19
CA ALA A 343 5.92 -3.85 -13.05
C ALA A 343 5.18 -4.10 -14.38
N SER A 344 5.77 -3.71 -15.52
CA SER A 344 5.19 -3.96 -16.84
C SER A 344 5.16 -5.45 -17.17
N ALA A 345 6.26 -6.18 -16.92
CA ALA A 345 6.33 -7.63 -17.09
C ALA A 345 5.28 -8.37 -16.24
N VAL A 346 5.10 -7.98 -14.97
CA VAL A 346 4.05 -8.52 -14.10
C VAL A 346 2.66 -8.28 -14.70
N PHE A 347 2.37 -7.05 -15.15
CA PHE A 347 1.07 -6.75 -15.75
C PHE A 347 0.85 -7.49 -17.07
N GLU A 348 1.89 -7.70 -17.88
CA GLU A 348 1.81 -8.44 -19.12
C GLU A 348 1.44 -9.91 -18.85
N VAL A 349 2.15 -10.60 -17.94
CA VAL A 349 1.85 -11.99 -17.56
C VAL A 349 0.42 -12.15 -17.07
N ILE A 350 -0.06 -11.25 -16.20
CA ILE A 350 -1.43 -11.29 -15.70
C ILE A 350 -2.44 -11.02 -16.83
N SER A 351 -2.12 -10.08 -17.74
CA SER A 351 -2.99 -9.74 -18.86
C SER A 351 -3.16 -10.86 -19.88
N GLU A 352 -2.12 -11.65 -20.12
CA GLU A 352 -2.16 -12.83 -20.99
C GLU A 352 -3.02 -13.95 -20.39
N GLY A 353 -3.06 -14.06 -19.07
CA GLY A 353 -3.93 -14.98 -18.34
C GLY A 353 -3.60 -16.47 -18.54
N THR A 354 -2.43 -16.80 -19.10
CA THR A 354 -1.94 -18.17 -19.33
C THR A 354 -1.28 -18.75 -18.08
N THR A 355 -0.44 -17.98 -17.39
CA THR A 355 0.22 -18.37 -16.14
C THR A 355 -0.49 -17.71 -14.95
N LYS A 356 -1.52 -18.36 -14.42
CA LYS A 356 -2.30 -17.86 -13.27
C LYS A 356 -2.09 -18.76 -12.06
N THR A 357 -1.78 -18.15 -10.91
CA THR A 357 -1.75 -18.82 -9.61
C THR A 357 -3.17 -19.18 -9.16
N HIS A 358 -3.27 -19.98 -8.09
CA HIS A 358 -4.54 -20.54 -7.64
C HIS A 358 -5.56 -19.50 -7.16
N ASP A 359 -5.12 -18.42 -6.51
CA ASP A 359 -5.98 -17.30 -6.09
C ASP A 359 -6.57 -16.54 -7.28
N MET A 360 -5.90 -16.60 -8.44
CA MET A 360 -6.38 -16.06 -9.72
C MET A 360 -7.18 -17.09 -10.54
N GLY A 361 -7.52 -18.25 -9.96
CA GLY A 361 -8.29 -19.32 -10.59
C GLY A 361 -7.49 -20.19 -11.57
N GLY A 362 -6.16 -20.17 -11.51
CA GLY A 362 -5.29 -21.04 -12.30
C GLY A 362 -4.65 -22.17 -11.50
N SER A 363 -3.58 -22.73 -12.06
CA SER A 363 -2.82 -23.85 -11.49
C SER A 363 -1.31 -23.65 -11.52
N ALA A 364 -0.84 -22.46 -11.89
CA ALA A 364 0.58 -22.14 -11.90
C ALA A 364 1.12 -22.04 -10.46
N THR A 365 2.35 -22.50 -10.28
CA THR A 365 3.08 -22.37 -9.01
C THR A 365 3.70 -20.98 -8.86
N THR A 366 4.19 -20.66 -7.66
CA THR A 366 4.98 -19.43 -7.40
C THR A 366 6.19 -19.37 -8.35
N SER A 367 6.88 -20.49 -8.54
CA SER A 367 8.01 -20.62 -9.48
C SER A 367 7.60 -20.41 -10.93
N ASP A 368 6.49 -21.02 -11.39
CA ASP A 368 6.01 -20.86 -12.78
C ASP A 368 5.70 -19.39 -13.07
N PHE A 369 5.04 -18.71 -12.13
CA PHE A 369 4.70 -17.31 -12.24
C PHE A 369 5.94 -16.42 -12.26
N THR A 370 6.92 -16.70 -11.40
CA THR A 370 8.21 -15.99 -11.38
C THR A 370 8.97 -16.16 -12.70
N SER A 371 9.05 -17.39 -13.21
CA SER A 371 9.65 -17.70 -14.51
C SER A 371 8.94 -17.00 -15.67
N ALA A 372 7.62 -16.89 -15.61
CA ALA A 372 6.84 -16.17 -16.62
C ALA A 372 7.15 -14.67 -16.61
N ILE A 373 7.30 -14.05 -15.43
CA ILE A 373 7.74 -12.65 -15.31
C ILE A 373 9.13 -12.49 -15.92
N ILE A 374 10.09 -13.36 -15.57
CA ILE A 374 11.46 -13.30 -16.07
C ILE A 374 11.53 -13.40 -17.60
N LYS A 375 10.69 -14.24 -18.23
CA LYS A 375 10.60 -14.34 -19.69
C LYS A 375 10.13 -13.05 -20.39
N LYS A 376 9.53 -12.12 -19.65
CA LYS A 376 9.04 -10.83 -20.15
C LYS A 376 10.01 -9.66 -19.86
N LEU A 377 11.14 -9.91 -19.17
CA LEU A 377 12.10 -8.89 -18.73
C LEU A 377 13.21 -8.60 -19.74
#